data_AF-A0A7V9SER1-F1
#
_entry.id   AF-A0A7V9SER1-F1
#
_cell.length_a   1.000
_cell.length_b   1.000
_cell.length_c   1.000
_cell.angle_alpha   90.00
_cell.angle_beta   90.00
_cell.angle_gamma   90.00
#
_symmetry.space_group_name_H-M   'P 1'
#
loop_
_entity.id
_entity.type
_entity.pdbx_description
1 polymer ?
#
loop_
_entity_poly.entity_id
_entity_poly.type
_entity_poly.pdbx_seq_one_letter_code
_entity_poly.pdbx_strand_id
1 'polypeptide(L)' 'MEIEGHPTQDLIEELERRGGLRVEGTSLGPQEETLRFVGERIGEVPGTWLFLPRQAYATGFDEIPQ' A
#
# COMPACT_ATOMS: atom_id res chain seq x y z
N MET A 1 -14.82 12.19 -20.99
CA MET A 1 -14.42 10.80 -20.69
C MET A 1 -14.18 10.81 -19.20
N GLU A 2 -15.20 10.45 -18.42
CA GLU A 2 -15.02 10.27 -16.98
C GLU A 2 -14.13 9.05 -16.82
N ILE A 3 -12.93 9.27 -16.31
CA ILE A 3 -12.06 8.18 -15.92
C ILE A 3 -12.64 7.72 -14.59
N GLU A 4 -13.52 6.71 -14.61
CA GLU A 4 -13.95 5.95 -13.43
C GLU A 4 -12.75 5.16 -12.88
N GLY A 5 -11.67 5.84 -12.53
CA GLY A 5 -10.46 5.26 -12.00
C GLY A 5 -10.22 5.84 -10.62
N HIS A 6 -10.01 4.97 -9.63
CA HIS A 6 -9.51 5.37 -8.32
C HIS A 6 -7.99 5.50 -8.47
N PRO A 7 -7.41 6.69 -8.73
CA PRO A 7 -6.06 6.79 -9.28
C PRO A 7 -4.99 6.24 -8.33
N THR A 8 -5.27 6.30 -7.03
CA THR A 8 -4.38 5.74 -6.01
C THR A 8 -4.50 4.23 -5.90
N GLN A 9 -5.68 3.64 -6.16
CA GLN A 9 -5.83 2.19 -6.25
C GLN A 9 -5.09 1.66 -7.48
N ASP A 10 -5.28 2.29 -8.64
CA ASP A 10 -4.58 1.91 -9.88
C ASP A 10 -3.05 1.98 -9.71
N LEU A 11 -2.56 2.99 -8.99
CA LEU A 11 -1.14 3.11 -8.63
C LEU A 11 -0.67 1.94 -7.75
N ILE A 12 -1.44 1.58 -6.73
CA ILE A 12 -1.09 0.47 -5.83
C ILE A 12 -1.05 -0.85 -6.62
N GLU A 13 -2.06 -1.12 -7.45
CA GLU A 13 -2.12 -2.31 -8.29
C GLU A 13 -0.95 -2.37 -9.28
N GLU A 14 -0.58 -1.24 -9.89
CA GLU A 14 0.58 -1.16 -10.79
C GLU A 14 1.91 -1.42 -10.07
N LEU A 15 2.07 -0.90 -8.85
CA LEU A 15 3.26 -1.16 -8.04
C LEU A 15 3.36 -2.64 -7.65
N GLU A 16 2.26 -3.27 -7.25
CA GLU A 16 2.21 -4.71 -6.97
C GLU A 16 2.57 -5.53 -8.21
N ARG A 17 2.02 -5.17 -9.38
CA ARG A 17 2.33 -5.83 -10.67
C ARG A 17 3.81 -5.75 -11.05
N ARG A 18 4.51 -4.68 -10.64
CA ARG A 18 5.95 -4.49 -10.85
C ARG A 18 6.83 -5.14 -9.78
N GLY A 19 6.25 -5.85 -8.82
CA GLY A 19 6.96 -6.55 -7.76
C GLY A 19 7.04 -5.79 -6.43
N GLY A 20 6.32 -4.67 -6.30
CA GLY A 20 6.07 -4.05 -5.00
C GLY A 20 5.29 -4.98 -4.08
N LEU A 21 5.52 -4.87 -2.77
CA LEU A 21 4.80 -5.66 -1.77
C LEU A 21 3.92 -4.75 -0.94
N ARG A 22 2.62 -5.04 -0.91
CA ARG A 22 1.71 -4.43 0.06
C ARG A 22 1.81 -5.18 1.38
N VAL A 23 2.05 -4.43 2.45
CA VAL A 23 2.26 -4.95 3.80
C VAL A 23 1.27 -4.27 4.72
N GLU A 24 0.49 -5.05 5.47
CA GLU A 24 -0.47 -4.54 6.43
C GLU A 24 0.24 -3.90 7.65
N GLY A 25 -0.33 -2.81 8.16
CA GLY A 25 0.31 -2.02 9.19
C GLY A 25 -0.57 -0.89 9.73
N THR A 26 0.02 -0.10 10.62
CA THR A 26 -0.56 1.13 11.16
C THR A 26 0.38 2.30 10.91
N SER A 27 0.03 3.50 11.40
CA SER A 27 0.96 4.63 11.42
C SER A 27 2.23 4.38 12.24
N LEU A 28 2.24 3.36 13.11
CA LEU A 28 3.44 2.93 13.84
C LEU A 28 4.36 2.03 13.00
N GLY A 29 3.90 1.61 11.83
CA GLY A 29 4.64 0.75 10.90
C GLY A 29 3.93 -0.57 10.60
N PRO A 30 4.56 -1.42 9.77
CA PRO A 30 4.05 -2.73 9.41
C PRO A 30 4.13 -3.71 10.58
N GLN A 31 3.30 -4.75 10.57
CA GLN A 31 3.36 -5.80 11.58
C GLN A 31 4.68 -6.58 11.47
N GLU A 32 5.31 -6.87 12.61
CA GLU A 32 6.63 -7.52 12.67
C GLU A 32 6.61 -8.92 12.02
N GLU A 33 5.52 -9.66 12.19
CA GLU A 33 5.32 -10.95 11.54
C GLU A 33 5.28 -10.82 10.01
N THR A 34 4.59 -9.81 9.48
CA THR A 34 4.55 -9.58 8.03
C THR A 34 5.92 -9.17 7.49
N LEU A 35 6.69 -8.36 8.23
CA LEU A 35 8.07 -8.02 7.86
C LEU A 35 8.98 -9.24 7.81
N ARG A 36 8.81 -10.21 8.72
CA ARG A 36 9.56 -11.47 8.69
C ARG A 36 9.32 -12.24 7.39
N PHE A 37 8.06 -12.41 7.00
CA PHE A 37 7.72 -13.07 5.72
C PHE A 37 8.27 -12.34 4.50
N VAL A 38 8.27 -11.01 4.53
CA VAL A 38 8.88 -10.20 3.47
C VAL A 38 10.37 -10.48 3.39
N GLY A 39 11.08 -10.44 4.53
CA GLY A 39 12.51 -10.74 4.60
C GLY A 39 12.86 -12.15 4.10
N GLU A 40 12.07 -13.16 4.44
CA GLU A 40 12.25 -14.53 3.94
C GLU A 40 12.04 -14.65 2.43
N ARG A 41 11.13 -13.84 1.85
CA ARG A 41 10.75 -13.93 0.44
C ARG A 41 11.68 -13.16 -0.51
N ILE A 42 12.08 -11.95 -0.14
CA ILE A 42 12.93 -11.08 -0.97
C ILE A 42 14.37 -10.95 -0.49
N GLY A 43 14.68 -11.39 0.73
CA GLY A 43 16.00 -11.20 1.35
C GLY A 43 16.27 -9.75 1.73
N GLU A 44 17.52 -9.45 2.08
CA GLU A 44 17.95 -8.09 2.39
C GLU A 44 18.26 -7.32 1.11
N VAL A 45 17.30 -6.50 0.67
CA VAL A 45 17.45 -5.61 -0.48
C VAL A 45 17.10 -4.17 -0.08
N PRO A 46 17.84 -3.15 -0.58
CA PRO A 46 17.46 -1.76 -0.37
C PRO A 46 16.09 -1.45 -0.96
N GLY A 47 15.24 -0.75 -0.21
CA GLY A 47 13.88 -0.42 -0.62
C GLY A 47 13.36 0.85 0.05
N THR A 48 12.17 1.28 -0.34
CA THR A 48 11.47 2.42 0.27
C THR A 48 10.17 1.94 0.90
N TRP A 49 9.92 2.37 2.13
CA TRP A 49 8.65 2.15 2.81
C TRP A 49 7.76 3.37 2.65
N LEU A 50 6.51 3.14 2.20
CA LEU A 50 5.52 4.20 2.03
C LEU A 50 4.34 3.92 2.96
N PHE A 51 4.04 4.88 3.84
CA PHE A 51 2.82 4.85 4.63
C PHE A 51 1.72 5.60 3.87
N LEU A 52 0.64 4.89 3.54
CA LEU A 52 -0.55 5.47 2.92
C LEU A 52 -1.74 5.21 3.85
N PRO A 53 -2.22 6.22 4.58
CA PRO A 53 -3.44 6.06 5.38
C PRO A 53 -4.62 5.83 4.43
N ARG A 54 -5.65 5.09 4.88
CA ARG A 54 -6.82 4.76 4.05
C ARG A 54 -7.45 5.97 3.37
N GLN A 55 -7.47 7.11 4.06
CA GLN A 55 -7.99 8.38 3.56
C GLN A 55 -7.22 8.91 2.34
N ALA A 56 -5.94 8.58 2.21
CA ALA A 56 -5.09 9.04 1.10
C ALA A 56 -5.26 8.22 -0.19
N TYR A 57 -5.72 6.97 -0.09
CA TYR A 57 -5.83 6.10 -1.28
C TYR A 57 -7.23 5.56 -1.56
N ALA A 58 -8.15 5.59 -0.61
CA ALA A 58 -9.55 5.22 -0.79
C ALA A 58 -10.41 6.43 -1.18
N THR A 59 -9.98 7.20 -2.18
CA THR A 59 -10.65 8.45 -2.63
C THR A 59 -11.93 8.21 -3.44
N GLY A 60 -12.50 7.01 -3.38
CA GLY A 60 -13.78 6.61 -4.01
C GLY A 60 -14.92 6.34 -3.02
N PHE A 61 -14.63 6.40 -1.73
CA PHE A 61 -15.62 6.30 -0.66
C PHE A 61 -15.72 7.68 -0.02
N ASP A 62 -16.55 8.56 -0.60
CA ASP A 62 -16.88 9.89 -0.06
C ASP A 62 -17.74 9.78 1.22
N GLU A 63 -17.26 9.06 2.23
CA GLU A 63 -17.72 9.25 3.61
C GLU A 63 -16.52 9.60 4.47
N ILE A 64 -16.34 10.91 4.63
CA ILE A 64 -15.44 11.50 5.63
C ILE A 64 -15.88 10.96 6.99
N PRO A 65 -15.03 10.27 7.77
CA PRO A 65 -15.36 9.95 9.14
C PRO A 65 -15.48 11.25 9.95
N GLN A 66 -16.66 11.49 10.55
CA GLN A 66 -16.86 12.48 11.61
C GLN A 66 -16.21 11.99 12.91
#